data_AF-A0A8S4Q631-F1
#
_entry.id   AF-A0A8S4Q631-F1
#
_cell.length_a   1.000
_cell.length_b   1.000
_cell.length_c   1.000
_cell.angle_alpha   90.00
_cell.angle_beta   90.00
_cell.angle_gamma   90.00
#
_symmetry.space_group_name_H-M   'P 1'
#
loop_
_entity.id
_entity.type
_entity.pdbx_description
1 polymer ?
#
loop_
_entity_poly.entity_id
_entity_poly.type
_entity_poly.pdbx_seq_one_letter_code
_entity_poly.pdbx_strand_id
1 'polypeptide(L)'
;MAREDGQEVSGKSLFSYLTEAVYDFKPTMVFQLGGNDLDVKISDSDQVVTAIFSFVNYLIFGMDIQTVVIGHVFRRLKPCYMHYNAKIEAVNNTLTAKASSCNNIYIMPNKGFKDEAEAKHYRDGIHLSHSGNVCFANKIHRKVVFARDHSYAVCKHYFVL
;
A
#
# COMPACT_ATOMS: atom_id res chain seq x y z
N MET A 1 -12.61 -33.12 -55.29
CA MET A 1 -12.98 -31.80 -54.72
C MET A 1 -13.72 -32.05 -53.42
N ALA A 2 -13.03 -31.93 -52.30
CA ALA A 2 -13.57 -31.61 -50.97
C ALA A 2 -12.34 -31.28 -50.12
N ARG A 3 -12.17 -30.00 -49.79
CA ARG A 3 -11.18 -29.51 -48.83
C ARG A 3 -11.82 -29.63 -47.45
N GLU A 4 -11.16 -30.29 -46.52
CA GLU A 4 -11.45 -30.13 -45.10
C GLU A 4 -10.38 -29.21 -44.52
N ASP A 5 -10.74 -27.93 -44.44
CA ASP A 5 -10.06 -26.92 -43.64
C ASP A 5 -10.36 -27.22 -42.17
N GLY A 6 -9.47 -27.96 -41.51
CA GLY A 6 -9.51 -28.23 -40.07
C GLY A 6 -8.57 -27.29 -39.32
N GLN A 7 -9.12 -26.19 -38.82
CA GLN A 7 -8.44 -25.20 -37.96
C GLN A 7 -7.55 -25.84 -36.90
N GLU A 8 -6.27 -25.47 -36.90
CA GLU A 8 -5.34 -25.70 -35.80
C GLU A 8 -5.77 -24.82 -34.62
N VAL A 9 -6.56 -25.39 -33.71
CA VAL A 9 -6.90 -24.73 -32.44
C VAL A 9 -5.63 -24.75 -31.59
N SER A 10 -4.88 -23.65 -31.64
CA SER A 10 -3.76 -23.35 -30.76
C SER A 10 -4.23 -23.31 -29.29
N GLY A 11 -4.29 -24.50 -28.68
CA GLY A 11 -4.57 -24.66 -27.27
C GLY A 11 -3.35 -24.25 -26.47
N LYS A 12 -3.35 -23.02 -25.95
CA LYS A 12 -2.41 -22.61 -24.90
C LYS A 12 -2.42 -23.68 -23.79
N SER A 13 -1.26 -24.25 -23.49
CA SER A 13 -1.16 -25.31 -22.47
C SER A 13 -1.61 -24.77 -21.11
N LEU A 14 -2.18 -25.61 -20.25
CA LEU A 14 -2.49 -25.26 -18.86
C LEU A 14 -1.26 -24.67 -18.14
N PHE A 15 -0.07 -25.14 -18.52
CA PHE A 15 1.21 -24.62 -18.04
C PHE A 15 1.45 -23.16 -18.46
N SER A 16 1.05 -22.75 -19.66
CA SER A 16 1.14 -21.35 -20.12
C SER A 16 0.17 -20.41 -19.41
N TYR A 17 -1.03 -20.89 -19.06
CA TYR A 17 -1.96 -20.15 -18.19
C TYR A 17 -1.43 -20.02 -16.76
N LEU A 18 -0.79 -21.07 -16.24
CA LEU A 18 -0.18 -21.05 -14.91
C LEU A 18 1.07 -20.17 -14.88
N THR A 19 1.90 -20.15 -15.93
CA THR A 19 3.04 -19.23 -16.00
C THR A 19 2.62 -17.79 -16.24
N GLU A 20 1.61 -17.49 -17.08
CA GLU A 20 1.04 -16.14 -17.17
C GLU A 20 0.46 -15.69 -15.82
N ALA A 21 -0.28 -16.55 -15.11
CA ALA A 21 -0.85 -16.23 -13.79
C ALA A 21 0.19 -16.08 -12.66
N VAL A 22 1.36 -16.73 -12.78
CA VAL A 22 2.47 -16.63 -11.81
C VAL A 22 3.42 -15.46 -12.14
N TYR A 23 3.57 -15.08 -13.41
CA TYR A 23 4.35 -13.91 -13.83
C TYR A 23 3.60 -12.57 -13.69
N ASP A 24 2.28 -12.59 -13.54
CA ASP A 24 1.49 -11.38 -13.34
C ASP A 24 1.43 -10.91 -11.87
N PHE A 25 2.26 -11.51 -11.00
CA PHE A 25 2.43 -11.02 -9.64
C PHE A 25 3.28 -9.75 -9.64
N LYS A 26 2.64 -8.61 -9.91
CA LYS A 26 3.28 -7.30 -9.76
C LYS A 26 3.76 -7.15 -8.31
N PRO A 27 5.08 -7.08 -8.05
CA PRO A 27 5.59 -7.05 -6.68
C PRO A 27 4.99 -5.84 -5.99
N THR A 28 4.17 -6.12 -4.97
CA THR A 28 3.49 -5.11 -4.17
C THR A 28 4.13 -5.08 -2.81
N MET A 29 4.67 -3.93 -2.42
CA MET A 29 5.18 -3.73 -1.06
C MET A 29 4.19 -2.93 -0.23
N VAL A 30 3.96 -3.37 1.00
CA VAL A 30 3.11 -2.66 1.97
C VAL A 30 3.93 -2.37 3.21
N PHE A 31 3.91 -1.12 3.67
CA PHE A 31 4.57 -0.76 4.92
C PHE A 31 3.83 0.35 5.66
N GLN A 32 4.08 0.43 6.96
CA GLN A 32 3.71 1.54 7.83
C GLN A 32 4.96 1.95 8.59
N LEU A 33 5.42 3.18 8.36
CA LEU A 33 6.68 3.73 8.88
C LEU A 33 6.43 5.14 9.44
N GLY A 34 7.45 5.76 10.05
CA GLY A 34 7.40 7.18 10.46
C GLY A 34 6.91 7.46 11.88
N GLY A 35 6.35 6.46 12.58
CA GLY A 35 5.82 6.66 13.93
C GLY A 35 6.90 6.96 14.97
N ASN A 36 8.04 6.29 14.88
CA ASN A 36 9.15 6.48 15.82
C ASN A 36 9.96 7.74 15.49
N ASP A 37 10.06 8.10 14.21
CA ASP A 37 10.73 9.32 13.73
C ASP A 37 10.09 10.60 14.29
N LEU A 38 8.81 10.50 14.68
CA LEU A 38 8.05 11.59 15.27
C LEU A 38 8.15 11.66 16.80
N ASP A 39 8.84 10.74 17.48
CA ASP A 39 8.97 10.75 18.94
C ASP A 39 9.74 11.97 19.47
N VAL A 40 10.60 12.54 18.65
CA VAL A 40 11.36 13.73 19.01
C VAL A 40 10.49 14.98 18.79
N LYS A 41 10.30 15.81 19.82
CA LYS A 41 9.44 17.01 19.75
C LYS A 41 9.83 17.98 18.62
N ILE A 42 11.11 18.09 18.29
CA ILE A 42 11.64 18.96 17.23
C ILE A 42 11.69 18.30 15.85
N SER A 43 11.21 17.06 15.70
CA SER A 43 11.18 16.39 14.40
C SER A 43 10.36 17.18 13.38
N ASP A 44 10.82 17.19 12.15
CA ASP A 44 10.12 17.85 11.04
C ASP A 44 9.27 16.82 10.29
N SER A 45 7.96 17.06 10.26
CA SER A 45 6.99 16.22 9.53
C SER A 45 7.34 16.12 8.04
N ASP A 46 7.84 17.20 7.43
CA ASP A 46 8.16 17.21 6.00
C ASP A 46 9.42 16.40 5.70
N GLN A 47 10.38 16.38 6.62
CA GLN A 47 11.55 15.49 6.52
C GLN A 47 11.14 14.02 6.60
N VAL A 48 10.24 13.66 7.53
CA VAL A 48 9.72 12.29 7.63
C VAL A 48 9.01 11.87 6.34
N VAL A 49 8.14 12.73 5.81
CA VAL A 49 7.44 12.47 4.53
C VAL A 49 8.44 12.32 3.38
N THR A 50 9.46 13.18 3.33
CA THR A 50 10.49 13.13 2.30
C THR A 50 11.28 11.83 2.37
N ALA A 51 11.72 11.40 3.57
CA ALA A 51 12.41 10.13 3.76
C ALA A 51 11.54 8.94 3.32
N ILE A 52 10.25 8.92 3.68
CA ILE A 52 9.31 7.89 3.24
C ILE A 52 9.23 7.86 1.70
N PHE A 53 9.04 9.01 1.04
CA PHE A 53 8.95 9.06 -0.42
C PHE A 53 10.26 8.73 -1.12
N SER A 54 11.41 9.12 -0.57
CA SER A 54 12.72 8.69 -1.08
C SER A 54 12.87 7.18 -1.03
N PHE A 55 12.43 6.54 0.05
CA PHE A 55 12.41 5.08 0.16
C PHE A 55 11.44 4.44 -0.84
N VAL A 56 10.23 4.98 -0.99
CA VAL A 56 9.26 4.53 -2.01
C VAL A 56 9.86 4.60 -3.42
N ASN A 57 10.51 5.71 -3.76
CA ASN A 57 11.15 5.88 -5.05
C ASN A 57 12.29 4.88 -5.24
N TYR A 58 13.07 4.60 -4.19
CA TYR A 58 14.08 3.55 -4.25
C TYR A 58 13.47 2.17 -4.50
N LEU A 59 12.34 1.83 -3.86
CA LEU A 59 11.64 0.58 -4.14
C LEU A 59 11.17 0.50 -5.60
N ILE A 60 10.56 1.56 -6.11
CA ILE A 60 10.01 1.57 -7.47
C ILE A 60 11.12 1.55 -8.52
N PHE A 61 12.07 2.48 -8.46
CA PHE A 61 13.06 2.67 -9.51
C PHE A 61 14.34 1.85 -9.29
N GLY A 62 14.69 1.58 -8.03
CA GLY A 62 15.89 0.82 -7.67
C GLY A 62 15.66 -0.68 -7.51
N MET A 63 14.44 -1.10 -7.15
CA MET A 63 14.10 -2.51 -6.90
C MET A 63 12.97 -3.05 -7.79
N ASP A 64 12.53 -2.27 -8.78
CA ASP A 64 11.46 -2.64 -9.73
C ASP A 64 10.14 -3.05 -9.06
N ILE A 65 9.84 -2.45 -7.90
CA ILE A 65 8.56 -2.64 -7.21
C ILE A 65 7.48 -1.86 -7.96
N GLN A 66 6.56 -2.57 -8.59
CA GLN A 66 5.53 -1.97 -9.44
C GLN A 66 4.44 -1.25 -8.65
N THR A 67 4.20 -1.63 -7.40
CA THR A 67 3.15 -1.02 -6.58
C THR A 67 3.57 -0.91 -5.13
N VAL A 68 3.37 0.26 -4.54
CA VAL A 68 3.65 0.52 -3.13
C VAL A 68 2.38 0.97 -2.43
N VAL A 69 2.05 0.32 -1.32
CA VAL A 69 0.97 0.73 -0.43
C VAL A 69 1.56 1.28 0.87
N ILE A 70 1.33 2.56 1.13
CA ILE A 70 1.78 3.25 2.34
C ILE A 70 0.62 3.29 3.33
N GLY A 71 0.79 2.65 4.47
CA GLY A 71 -0.11 2.79 5.62
C GLY A 71 0.07 4.16 6.27
N HIS A 72 -1.05 4.83 6.56
CA HIS A 72 -1.04 6.00 7.43
C HIS A 72 -0.37 5.68 8.76
N VAL A 73 0.43 6.62 9.27
CA VAL A 73 1.03 6.53 10.59
C VAL A 73 -0.07 6.55 11.65
N PHE A 74 0.03 5.68 12.64
CA PHE A 74 -0.95 5.61 13.71
C PHE A 74 -0.82 6.77 14.69
N ARG A 75 -1.97 7.26 15.13
CA ARG A 75 -2.07 8.11 16.31
C ARG A 75 -1.69 7.30 17.54
N ARG A 76 -1.20 7.97 18.57
CA ARG A 76 -0.98 7.37 19.88
C ARG A 76 -2.09 7.78 20.84
N LEU A 77 -2.57 6.83 21.63
CA LEU A 77 -3.46 7.12 22.77
C LEU A 77 -2.68 7.80 23.91
N LYS A 78 -1.42 7.44 24.05
CA LYS A 78 -0.48 8.01 25.02
C LYS A 78 0.68 8.68 24.28
N PRO A 79 0.45 9.88 23.69
CA PRO A 79 1.50 10.57 22.97
C PRO A 79 2.63 11.00 23.91
N CYS A 80 3.88 10.96 23.43
CA CYS A 80 5.05 11.39 24.19
C CYS A 80 5.12 12.92 24.39
N TYR A 81 4.34 13.69 23.64
CA TYR A 81 4.14 15.13 23.83
C TYR A 81 2.80 15.59 23.22
N MET A 82 2.29 16.74 23.70
CA MET A 82 0.94 17.26 23.40
C MET A 82 0.59 17.32 21.90
N HIS A 83 1.55 17.69 21.06
CA HIS A 83 1.34 17.91 19.61
C HIS A 83 1.70 16.71 18.73
N TYR A 84 2.03 15.55 19.31
CA TYR A 84 2.45 14.37 18.54
C TYR A 84 1.39 13.96 17.51
N ASN A 85 0.12 13.83 17.93
CA ASN A 85 -0.95 13.42 17.03
C ASN A 85 -1.30 14.46 15.96
N ALA A 86 -1.00 15.74 16.19
CA ALA A 86 -1.11 16.78 15.17
C ALA A 86 -0.03 16.61 14.09
N LYS A 87 1.20 16.21 14.47
CA LYS A 87 2.23 15.85 13.48
C LYS A 87 1.86 14.60 12.68
N ILE A 88 1.25 13.61 13.31
CA ILE A 88 0.72 12.43 12.61
C ILE A 88 -0.30 12.84 11.55
N GLU A 89 -1.23 13.75 11.88
CA GLU A 89 -2.18 14.28 10.91
C GLU A 89 -1.47 15.03 9.76
N ALA A 90 -0.49 15.87 10.08
CA ALA A 90 0.30 16.57 9.05
C ALA A 90 1.01 15.58 8.11
N VAL A 91 1.73 14.60 8.64
CA VAL A 91 2.41 13.55 7.85
C VAL A 91 1.41 12.79 6.98
N ASN A 92 0.30 12.31 7.55
CA ASN A 92 -0.70 11.54 6.81
C ASN A 92 -1.38 12.35 5.70
N ASN A 93 -1.66 13.63 5.94
CA ASN A 93 -2.22 14.52 4.94
C ASN A 93 -1.22 14.75 3.79
N THR A 94 0.04 15.04 4.10
CA THR A 94 1.07 15.27 3.08
C THR A 94 1.39 13.98 2.30
N LEU A 95 1.46 12.82 2.95
CA LEU A 95 1.59 11.52 2.27
C LEU A 95 0.43 11.29 1.28
N THR A 96 -0.79 11.62 1.70
CA THR A 96 -1.99 11.47 0.85
C THR A 96 -1.97 12.41 -0.35
N ALA A 97 -1.62 13.68 -0.13
CA ALA A 97 -1.49 14.64 -1.22
C ALA A 97 -0.41 14.20 -2.21
N LYS A 98 0.78 13.83 -1.75
CA LYS A 98 1.88 13.39 -2.63
C LYS A 98 1.56 12.10 -3.39
N ALA A 99 0.88 11.12 -2.77
CA ALA A 99 0.55 9.87 -3.43
C ALA A 99 -0.58 10.04 -4.46
N SER A 100 -1.44 11.06 -4.31
CA SER A 100 -2.57 11.29 -5.22
C SER A 100 -2.17 11.59 -6.66
N SER A 101 -0.95 12.09 -6.88
CA SER A 101 -0.37 12.32 -8.21
C SER A 101 0.43 11.14 -8.76
N CYS A 102 0.45 9.99 -8.07
CA CYS A 102 1.25 8.82 -8.43
C CYS A 102 0.35 7.61 -8.76
N ASN A 103 0.56 6.99 -9.92
CA ASN A 103 -0.28 5.88 -10.38
C ASN A 103 0.00 4.55 -9.66
N ASN A 104 1.17 4.42 -9.06
CA ASN A 104 1.68 3.19 -8.45
C ASN A 104 1.88 3.28 -6.92
N ILE A 105 1.47 4.39 -6.31
CA ILE A 105 1.57 4.62 -4.86
C ILE A 105 0.17 4.80 -4.30
N TYR A 106 -0.22 3.92 -3.38
CA TYR A 106 -1.54 3.93 -2.77
C TYR A 106 -1.46 4.18 -1.28
N ILE A 107 -2.39 4.98 -0.75
CA ILE A 107 -2.50 5.23 0.67
C ILE A 107 -3.56 4.33 1.31
N MET A 108 -3.19 3.64 2.39
CA MET A 108 -4.09 2.90 3.25
C MET A 108 -4.45 3.74 4.50
N PRO A 109 -5.64 4.35 4.55
CA PRO A 109 -6.03 5.21 5.66
C PRO A 109 -6.33 4.42 6.95
N ASN A 110 -6.09 5.05 8.09
CA ASN A 110 -6.25 4.44 9.40
C ASN A 110 -7.63 4.69 10.06
N LYS A 111 -8.65 5.19 9.35
CA LYS A 111 -9.94 5.67 9.89
C LYS A 111 -10.53 4.81 11.04
N GLY A 112 -10.68 3.49 10.84
CA GLY A 112 -11.17 2.57 11.89
C GLY A 112 -10.25 2.29 13.10
N PHE A 113 -9.04 2.85 13.15
CA PHE A 113 -8.16 2.83 14.34
C PHE A 113 -8.27 4.12 15.16
N LYS A 114 -8.88 5.17 14.60
CA LYS A 114 -9.14 6.43 15.30
C LYS A 114 -10.37 6.30 16.21
N ASP A 115 -11.42 5.65 15.69
CA ASP A 115 -12.74 5.61 16.33
C ASP A 115 -12.86 4.47 17.37
N GLU A 116 -12.09 3.38 17.22
CA GLU A 116 -12.04 2.24 18.15
C GLU A 116 -10.68 2.13 18.85
N ALA A 117 -9.96 3.24 18.99
CA ALA A 117 -8.55 3.26 19.34
C ALA A 117 -8.24 2.47 20.63
N GLU A 118 -9.04 2.61 21.68
CA GLU A 118 -8.84 1.91 22.96
C GLU A 118 -8.97 0.38 22.86
N ALA A 119 -9.85 -0.12 21.99
CA ALA A 119 -10.03 -1.57 21.80
C ALA A 119 -8.96 -2.18 20.88
N LYS A 120 -8.32 -1.35 20.04
CA LYS A 120 -7.36 -1.80 19.02
C LYS A 120 -5.89 -1.59 19.42
N HIS A 121 -5.60 -0.88 20.50
CA HIS A 121 -4.25 -0.69 21.00
C HIS A 121 -3.98 -1.52 22.27
N TYR A 122 -2.71 -1.84 22.50
CA TYR A 122 -2.22 -2.28 23.80
C TYR A 122 -2.34 -1.16 24.83
N ARG A 123 -2.13 -1.53 26.10
CA ARG A 123 -2.16 -0.60 27.23
C ARG A 123 -1.11 0.51 27.13
N ASP A 124 -0.06 0.33 26.34
CA ASP A 124 0.94 1.38 26.07
C ASP A 124 0.39 2.50 25.18
N GLY A 125 -0.72 2.28 24.48
CA GLY A 125 -1.33 3.26 23.60
C GLY A 125 -0.54 3.56 22.33
N ILE A 126 0.43 2.71 21.98
CA ILE A 126 1.32 2.84 20.82
C ILE A 126 1.16 1.63 19.91
N HIS A 127 1.26 0.42 20.46
CA HIS A 127 1.22 -0.81 19.69
C HIS A 127 -0.21 -1.30 19.53
N LEU A 128 -0.49 -1.99 18.42
CA LEU A 128 -1.78 -2.63 18.21
C LEU A 128 -1.93 -3.88 19.06
N SER A 129 -3.12 -4.07 19.65
CA SER A 129 -3.49 -5.32 20.31
C SER A 129 -3.65 -6.45 19.27
N HIS A 130 -3.88 -7.69 19.72
CA HIS A 130 -4.17 -8.80 18.80
C HIS A 130 -5.35 -8.49 17.86
N SER A 131 -6.45 -7.98 18.39
CA SER A 131 -7.62 -7.58 17.60
C SER A 131 -7.31 -6.39 16.67
N GLY A 132 -6.44 -5.47 17.10
CA GLY A 132 -5.89 -4.40 16.28
C GLY A 132 -5.10 -4.94 15.08
N ASN A 133 -4.18 -5.88 15.31
CA ASN A 133 -3.38 -6.51 14.25
C ASN A 133 -4.23 -7.28 13.24
N VAL A 134 -5.25 -8.03 13.70
CA VAL A 134 -6.20 -8.71 12.79
C VAL A 134 -6.96 -7.69 11.92
N CYS A 135 -7.43 -6.60 12.52
CA CYS A 135 -8.07 -5.52 11.76
C CYS A 135 -7.12 -4.91 10.73
N PHE A 136 -5.85 -4.70 11.11
CA PHE A 136 -4.84 -4.11 10.25
C PHE A 136 -4.51 -5.02 9.06
N ALA A 137 -4.29 -6.31 9.31
CA ALA A 137 -4.05 -7.31 8.28
C ALA A 137 -5.20 -7.38 7.26
N ASN A 138 -6.45 -7.34 7.74
CA ASN A 138 -7.62 -7.30 6.85
C ASN A 138 -7.66 -6.04 5.99
N LYS A 139 -7.23 -4.89 6.51
CA LYS A 139 -7.11 -3.65 5.71
C LYS A 139 -6.00 -3.74 4.68
N ILE A 140 -4.83 -4.28 5.05
CA ILE A 140 -3.73 -4.54 4.12
C ILE A 140 -4.23 -5.41 2.97
N HIS A 141 -4.86 -6.54 3.28
CA HIS A 141 -5.38 -7.46 2.29
C HIS A 141 -6.33 -6.76 1.30
N ARG A 142 -7.34 -6.04 1.82
CA ARG A 142 -8.29 -5.29 0.97
C ARG A 142 -7.60 -4.24 0.11
N LYS A 143 -6.59 -3.56 0.64
CA LYS A 143 -5.91 -2.48 -0.08
C LYS A 143 -4.96 -3.01 -1.16
N VAL A 144 -4.29 -4.12 -0.90
CA VAL A 144 -3.47 -4.82 -1.90
C VAL A 144 -4.36 -5.33 -3.04
N VAL A 145 -5.51 -5.94 -2.72
CA VAL A 145 -6.49 -6.36 -3.75
C VAL A 145 -6.96 -5.17 -4.57
N PHE A 146 -7.34 -4.06 -3.94
CA PHE A 146 -7.73 -2.83 -4.63
C PHE A 146 -6.63 -2.28 -5.55
N ALA A 147 -5.40 -2.17 -5.04
CA ALA A 147 -4.26 -1.63 -5.78
C ALA A 147 -3.90 -2.51 -6.99
N ARG A 148 -3.99 -3.83 -6.81
CA ARG A 148 -3.85 -4.80 -7.88
C ARG A 148 -4.89 -4.57 -8.98
N ASP A 149 -6.17 -4.52 -8.64
CA ASP A 149 -7.24 -4.39 -9.62
C ASP A 149 -7.16 -3.05 -10.40
N HIS A 150 -6.66 -1.98 -9.77
CA HIS A 150 -6.41 -0.69 -10.42
C HIS A 150 -5.15 -0.70 -11.31
N SER A 151 -4.11 -1.41 -10.89
CA SER A 151 -2.92 -1.63 -11.73
C SER A 151 -3.26 -2.42 -13.00
N TYR A 152 -4.24 -3.32 -12.94
CA TYR A 152 -4.77 -4.02 -14.11
C TYR A 152 -5.62 -3.13 -15.02
N ALA A 153 -6.39 -2.20 -14.47
CA ALA A 153 -7.19 -1.26 -15.25
C ALA A 153 -6.31 -0.34 -16.13
N VAL A 154 -5.14 0.09 -15.62
CA VAL A 154 -4.17 0.88 -16.40
C VAL A 154 -3.52 0.05 -17.51
N CYS A 155 -3.22 -1.23 -17.27
CA CYS A 155 -2.74 -2.14 -18.32
C CYS A 155 -3.77 -2.39 -19.43
N LYS A 156 -5.07 -2.30 -19.15
CA LYS A 156 -6.13 -2.44 -20.16
C LYS A 156 -6.28 -1.21 -21.08
N HIS A 157 -5.60 -0.09 -20.80
CA HIS A 157 -5.66 1.11 -21.64
C HIS A 157 -4.49 1.25 -22.63
N TYR A 158 -3.63 0.23 -22.73
CA TYR A 158 -2.56 0.16 -23.74
C TYR A 158 -2.72 -1.05 -24.66
N PHE A 159 -3.94 -1.32 -25.13
CA PHE A 159 -4.18 -2.13 -26.34
C PHE A 159 -5.45 -1.59 -27.01
N VAL A 160 -5.30 -0.49 -27.74
CA VAL A 160 -6.16 -0.19 -28.89
C VAL A 160 -5.21 -0.20 -30.08
N LEU A 161 -5.40 -1.20 -30.94
CA LEU A 161 -4.74 -1.36 -32.24
C LEU A 161 -4.98 -0.12 -33.12
#